data_AF-A0A960N3Y9-F1
#
_entry.id   AF-A0A960N3Y9-F1
#
_cell.length_a   1.000
_cell.length_b   1.000
_cell.length_c   1.000
_cell.angle_alpha   90.00
_cell.angle_beta   90.00
_cell.angle_gamma   90.00
#
_symmetry.space_group_name_H-M   'P 1'
#
loop_
_entity.id
_entity.type
_entity.pdbx_description
1 polymer ?
#
loop_
_entity_poly.entity_id
_entity_poly.type
_entity_poly.pdbx_seq_one_letter_code
_entity_poly.pdbx_strand_id
1 'polypeptide(L)'
;TRDFVDLCIRASEGTTNRVRLKEDRFLALEIPLPPLPEQRRIVAELDALQAEVDALKRLQSETAAELDALLPAILDRAFKGEL
;
A
#
# COMPACT_ATOMS: atom_id res chain seq x y z
N THR A 1 8.38 -0.63 -5.22
CA THR A 1 8.38 0.62 -6.02
C THR A 1 8.45 0.27 -7.51
N ARG A 2 8.06 1.18 -8.41
CA ARG A 2 8.13 0.93 -9.87
C ARG A 2 9.54 0.57 -10.33
N ASP A 3 10.53 1.28 -9.81
CA ASP A 3 11.94 1.04 -10.11
C ASP A 3 12.41 -0.36 -9.69
N PHE A 4 11.97 -0.86 -8.52
CA PHE A 4 12.27 -2.23 -8.09
C PHE A 4 11.61 -3.28 -8.99
N VAL A 5 10.38 -3.02 -9.46
CA VAL A 5 9.71 -3.90 -10.42
C VAL A 5 10.45 -3.92 -11.75
N ASP A 6 10.88 -2.76 -12.26
CA ASP A 6 11.67 -2.65 -13.49
C ASP A 6 13.03 -3.36 -13.34
N LEU A 7 13.66 -3.25 -12.17
CA LEU A 7 14.89 -3.97 -11.81
C LEU A 7 14.68 -5.50 -11.88
N CYS A 8 13.59 -6.01 -11.30
CA CYS A 8 13.22 -7.42 -11.36
C CYS A 8 12.90 -7.89 -12.80
N ILE A 9 12.24 -7.05 -13.61
CA ILE A 9 11.94 -7.37 -15.01
C ILE A 9 13.24 -7.54 -15.82
N ARG A 10 14.24 -6.68 -15.61
CA ARG A 10 15.56 -6.80 -16.26
C ARG A 10 16.30 -8.09 -15.88
N ALA A 11 16.11 -8.57 -14.67
CA ALA A 11 16.67 -9.84 -14.20
C ALA A 11 15.83 -11.07 -14.59
N SER A 12 14.77 -10.90 -15.39
CA SER A 12 13.89 -11.98 -15.82
C SER A 12 14.09 -12.33 -17.30
N GLU A 13 13.84 -13.58 -17.69
CA GLU A 13 13.98 -14.05 -19.09
C GLU A 13 12.83 -15.01 -19.47
N GLY A 14 12.38 -14.95 -20.73
CA GLY A 14 11.38 -15.84 -21.32
C GLY A 14 10.60 -15.18 -22.47
N THR A 15 10.13 -15.98 -23.43
CA THR A 15 9.40 -15.51 -24.62
C THR A 15 7.90 -15.84 -24.59
N THR A 16 7.46 -16.70 -23.66
CA THR A 16 6.06 -17.06 -23.42
C THR A 16 5.56 -16.36 -22.15
N ASN A 17 4.25 -16.33 -21.89
CA ASN A 17 3.56 -15.76 -20.69
C ASN A 17 4.08 -16.23 -19.30
N ARG A 18 5.18 -16.97 -19.24
CA ARG A 18 5.89 -17.35 -18.01
C ARG A 18 7.32 -16.84 -18.07
N VAL A 19 7.52 -15.64 -17.55
CA VAL A 19 8.86 -15.07 -17.32
C VAL A 19 9.27 -15.41 -15.89
N ARG A 20 10.49 -15.92 -15.70
CA ARG A 20 11.04 -16.23 -14.37
C ARG A 20 12.22 -15.33 -14.07
N LEU A 21 12.34 -14.93 -12.81
CA LEU A 21 13.56 -14.33 -12.28
C LEU A 21 14.70 -15.34 -12.39
N LYS A 22 15.82 -14.88 -12.91
CA LYS A 22 17.07 -15.63 -12.95
C LYS A 22 17.87 -15.26 -11.71
N GLU A 23 18.15 -16.24 -10.86
CA GLU A 23 18.78 -16.03 -9.55
C GLU A 23 20.13 -15.33 -9.68
N ASP A 24 20.98 -15.80 -10.59
CA ASP A 24 22.28 -15.22 -10.91
C ASP A 24 22.17 -13.75 -11.32
N ARG A 25 21.22 -13.42 -12.21
CA ARG A 25 21.01 -12.03 -12.65
C ARG A 25 20.43 -11.17 -11.55
N PHE A 26 19.55 -11.72 -10.72
CA PHE A 26 18.93 -10.98 -9.62
C PHE A 26 19.94 -10.66 -8.51
N LEU A 27 20.77 -11.63 -8.13
CA LEU A 27 21.81 -11.45 -7.11
C LEU A 27 22.95 -10.55 -7.58
N ALA A 28 23.15 -10.39 -8.90
CA ALA A 28 24.11 -9.47 -9.48
C ALA A 28 23.62 -8.02 -9.54
N LEU A 29 22.38 -7.72 -9.12
CA LEU A 29 21.84 -6.36 -9.15
C LEU A 29 22.49 -5.50 -8.08
N GLU A 30 23.10 -4.40 -8.49
CA GLU A 30 23.63 -3.39 -7.58
C GLU A 30 22.50 -2.48 -7.07
N ILE A 31 22.52 -2.23 -5.76
CA ILE A 31 21.62 -1.27 -5.11
C ILE A 31 22.43 -0.27 -4.29
N PRO A 32 21.97 0.98 -4.15
CA PRO A 32 22.57 1.93 -3.23
C PRO A 32 22.48 1.40 -1.79
N LEU A 33 23.62 1.26 -1.11
CA LEU A 33 23.69 0.81 0.28
C LEU A 33 24.23 1.94 1.17
N PRO A 34 23.37 2.75 1.81
CA PRO A 34 23.82 3.81 2.68
C PRO A 34 24.37 3.26 4.02
N PRO A 35 25.07 4.06 4.84
CA PRO A 35 25.52 3.64 6.17
C PRO A 35 24.37 3.20 7.08
N LEU A 36 24.63 2.31 8.05
CA LEU A 36 23.60 1.77 8.94
C LEU A 36 22.76 2.83 9.68
N PRO A 37 23.32 3.94 10.20
CA PRO A 37 22.49 4.98 10.82
C PRO A 37 21.46 5.57 9.87
N GLU A 38 21.85 5.77 8.60
CA GLU A 38 20.98 6.32 7.56
C GLU A 38 19.91 5.31 7.12
N GLN A 39 20.28 4.03 6.99
CA GLN A 39 19.29 2.97 6.73
C GLN A 39 18.19 2.96 7.81
N ARG A 40 18.57 3.07 9.09
CA ARG A 40 17.62 3.09 10.21
C ARG A 40 16.74 4.34 10.19
N ARG A 41 17.30 5.51 9.86
CA ARG A 41 16.55 6.76 9.73
C ARG A 41 15.49 6.64 8.64
N ILE A 42 15.87 6.14 7.46
CA ILE A 42 14.95 5.93 6.32
C ILE A 42 13.81 4.98 6.72
N VAL A 43 14.13 3.85 7.37
CA VAL A 43 13.11 2.89 7.80
C VAL A 43 12.13 3.52 8.80
N ALA A 44 12.63 4.26 9.80
CA ALA A 44 11.78 4.91 10.78
C ALA A 44 10.81 5.92 10.15
N GLU A 45 11.26 6.69 9.16
CA GLU A 45 10.40 7.63 8.43
C GLU A 45 9.34 6.91 7.58
N LEU A 46 9.72 5.82 6.91
CA LEU A 46 8.78 5.01 6.13
C LEU A 46 7.72 4.34 7.03
N ASP A 47 8.11 3.81 8.18
CA ASP A 47 7.20 3.19 9.14
C ASP A 47 6.20 4.21 9.71
N ALA A 48 6.67 5.41 10.04
CA ALA A 48 5.81 6.49 10.53
C ALA A 48 4.80 6.91 9.45
N LEU A 49 5.24 7.09 8.21
CA LEU A 49 4.36 7.44 7.09
C LEU A 49 3.34 6.33 6.82
N GLN A 50 3.76 5.07 6.86
CA GLN A 50 2.87 3.93 6.66
C GLN A 50 1.77 3.88 7.74
N ALA A 51 2.14 4.12 9.01
CA ALA A 51 1.17 4.18 10.11
C ALA A 51 0.13 5.29 9.93
N GLU A 52 0.53 6.46 9.44
CA GLU A 52 -0.38 7.56 9.13
C GLU A 52 -1.33 7.21 7.99
N VAL A 53 -0.81 6.62 6.90
CA VAL A 53 -1.62 6.14 5.77
C VAL A 53 -2.65 5.10 6.22
N ASP A 54 -2.26 4.18 7.09
CA ASP A 54 -3.16 3.13 7.59
C ASP A 54 -4.21 3.69 8.56
N ALA A 55 -3.89 4.73 9.33
CA ALA A 55 -4.88 5.47 10.13
C ALA A 55 -5.91 6.17 9.23
N LEU A 56 -5.46 6.86 8.17
CA LEU A 56 -6.33 7.54 7.23
C LEU A 56 -7.26 6.57 6.49
N LYS A 57 -6.74 5.42 6.04
CA LYS A 57 -7.56 4.38 5.39
C LYS A 57 -8.64 3.84 6.31
N ARG A 58 -8.31 3.61 7.60
CA ARG A 58 -9.29 3.17 8.59
C ARG A 58 -10.39 4.21 8.79
N LEU A 59 -10.01 5.47 9.03
CA LEU A 59 -10.97 6.56 9.19
C LEU A 59 -11.89 6.67 7.96
N GLN A 60 -11.32 6.61 6.75
CA GLN A 60 -12.10 6.63 5.52
C GLN A 60 -13.11 5.47 5.45
N SER A 61 -12.70 4.25 5.83
CA SER A 61 -13.59 3.10 5.82
C SER A 61 -14.70 3.20 6.87
N GLU A 62 -14.40 3.75 8.04
CA GLU A 62 -15.38 3.98 9.12
C GLU A 62 -16.40 5.05 8.70
N THR A 63 -15.95 6.18 8.16
CA THR A 63 -16.83 7.24 7.67
C THR A 63 -17.73 6.75 6.53
N ALA A 64 -17.21 5.91 5.62
CA ALA A 64 -18.02 5.32 4.55
C ALA A 64 -19.15 4.44 5.13
N ALA A 65 -18.83 3.60 6.12
CA ALA A 65 -19.83 2.76 6.79
C ALA A 65 -20.89 3.58 7.55
N GLU A 66 -20.48 4.67 8.20
CA GLU A 66 -21.40 5.59 8.89
C GLU A 66 -22.36 6.28 7.90
N LEU A 67 -21.85 6.73 6.75
CA LEU A 67 -22.68 7.34 5.70
C LEU A 67 -23.69 6.35 5.12
N ASP A 68 -23.28 5.10 4.90
CA ASP A 68 -24.17 4.04 4.43
C ASP A 68 -25.29 3.75 5.45
N ALA A 69 -25.00 3.83 6.75
CA ALA A 69 -25.99 3.65 7.82
C ALA A 69 -26.88 4.88 8.04
N LEU A 70 -26.42 6.08 7.66
CA LEU A 70 -27.12 7.34 7.89
C LEU A 70 -28.43 7.44 7.09
N LEU A 71 -28.43 7.02 5.82
CA LEU A 71 -29.62 7.06 4.97
C LEU A 71 -30.78 6.21 5.51
N PRO A 72 -30.58 4.92 5.86
CA PRO A 72 -31.61 4.11 6.52
C PRO A 72 -32.10 4.72 7.83
N ALA A 73 -31.21 5.25 8.67
CA ALA A 73 -31.58 5.84 9.96
C ALA A 73 -32.45 7.09 9.82
N ILE A 74 -32.14 7.96 8.84
CA ILE A 74 -32.96 9.15 8.55
C ILE A 74 -34.33 8.73 8.01
N LEU A 75 -34.39 7.74 7.11
CA LEU A 75 -35.66 7.25 6.58
C LEU A 75 -36.54 6.62 7.66
N ASP A 76 -35.97 5.80 8.53
CA ASP A 76 -36.69 5.17 9.66
C ASP A 76 -37.31 6.23 10.58
N ARG A 77 -36.56 7.27 10.94
CA ARG A 77 -37.06 8.38 11.75
C ARG A 77 -38.16 9.19 11.03
N ALA A 78 -38.02 9.42 9.73
CA ALA A 78 -39.03 10.09 8.92
C ALA A 78 -40.35 9.30 8.88
N PHE A 79 -40.28 7.97 8.71
CA PHE A 79 -41.47 7.11 8.69
C PHE A 79 -42.14 6.96 10.05
N LYS A 80 -41.40 7.12 11.15
CA LYS A 80 -41.96 7.17 12.53
C LYS A 80 -42.53 8.53 12.93
N GLY A 81 -42.32 9.58 12.11
CA GLY A 81 -42.73 10.95 12.43
C GLY A 81 -41.89 11.61 13.53
N GLU A 82 -40.67 11.11 13.76
CA GLU A 82 -39.71 11.60 14.77
C GLU A 82 -38.68 12.58 14.17
N LEU A 83 -39.03 13.19 13.03
CA LEU A 83 -38.22 14.14 12.28
C LEU A 83 -38.77 15.56 12.40
#